data_AF-A0AAU1Z351-F1
#
_entry.id   AF-A0AAU1Z351-F1
#
_cell.length_a   1.000
_cell.length_b   1.000
_cell.length_c   1.000
_cell.angle_alpha   90.00
_cell.angle_beta   90.00
_cell.angle_gamma   90.00
#
_symmetry.space_group_name_H-M   'P 1'
#
loop_
_entity.id
_entity.type
_entity.pdbx_description
1 polymer ?
#
loop_
_entity_poly.entity_id
_entity_poly.type
_entity_poly.pdbx_seq_one_letter_code
_entity_poly.pdbx_strand_id
1 'polypeptide(L)' 'MLLPDRNTIDRLLRHYRTQERSVLARPCDLSARRRFEDTAYTLCVLMGERTAHAAVSAAERYVAQGGPASRQALEGLPGA' A
#
# COMPACT_ATOMS: atom_id res chain seq x y z
N MET A 1 -2.04 13.39 13.34
CA MET A 1 -2.08 11.91 13.25
C MET A 1 -0.73 11.45 12.72
N LEU A 2 -0.06 10.52 13.40
CA LEU A 2 1.22 9.94 12.94
C LEU A 2 0.97 9.19 11.63
N LEU A 3 1.59 9.66 10.54
CA LEU A 3 1.62 8.88 9.29
C LEU A 3 2.33 7.56 9.54
N PRO A 4 1.88 6.45 8.92
CA PRO A 4 2.53 5.16 9.06
C PRO A 4 3.99 5.25 8.57
N ASP A 5 4.88 4.62 9.33
CA ASP A 5 6.30 4.56 9.01
C ASP A 5 6.51 3.90 7.63
N ARG A 6 7.35 4.49 6.80
CA ARG A 6 7.58 4.04 5.41
C ARG A 6 8.06 2.59 5.36
N ASN A 7 8.86 2.14 6.33
CA ASN A 7 9.31 0.75 6.42
C ASN A 7 8.12 -0.20 6.61
N THR A 8 7.11 0.23 7.36
CA THR A 8 5.88 -0.54 7.55
C THR A 8 5.12 -0.70 6.24
N ILE A 9 4.96 0.38 5.46
CA ILE A 9 4.29 0.33 4.15
C ILE A 9 5.07 -0.53 3.15
N ASP A 10 6.39 -0.38 3.10
CA ASP A 10 7.28 -1.18 2.27
C ASP A 10 7.24 -2.68 2.63
N ARG A 11 7.16 -3.01 3.93
CA ARG A 11 6.97 -4.40 4.38
C ARG A 11 5.60 -4.94 3.97
N LEU A 12 4.54 -4.14 4.10
CA LEU A 12 3.19 -4.51 3.67
C LEU A 12 3.14 -4.79 2.16
N LEU A 13 3.80 -3.97 1.33
CA LEU A 13 3.91 -4.20 -0.12
C LEU A 13 4.62 -5.52 -0.44
N ARG A 14 5.71 -5.84 0.26
CA ARG A 14 6.39 -7.15 0.09
C ARG A 14 5.49 -8.33 0.49
N HIS A 15 4.74 -8.21 1.58
CA HIS A 15 3.80 -9.23 2.00
C HIS A 15 2.67 -9.40 0.97
N TYR A 16 2.10 -8.29 0.50
CA TYR A 16 1.06 -8.29 -0.53
C TYR A 16 1.50 -9.07 -1.78
N ARG A 17 2.68 -8.76 -2.34
CA ARG A 17 3.21 -9.46 -3.54
C ARG A 17 3.55 -10.93 -3.30
N THR A 18 3.83 -11.33 -2.07
CA THR A 18 4.10 -12.73 -1.71
C THR A 18 2.80 -13.52 -1.53
N GLN A 19 1.79 -12.88 -0.95
CA GLN A 19 0.45 -13.43 -0.82
C GLN A 19 -0.24 -13.53 -2.18
N GLU A 20 -0.12 -12.52 -3.05
CA GLU A 20 -0.65 -12.53 -4.41
C GLU A 20 -0.16 -13.77 -5.18
N ARG A 21 1.15 -14.01 -5.18
CA ARG A 21 1.74 -15.22 -5.78
C ARG A 21 1.22 -16.50 -5.14
N SER A 22 1.03 -16.52 -3.82
CA SER A 22 0.49 -17.68 -3.10
C SER A 22 -0.97 -17.97 -3.48
N VAL A 23 -1.81 -16.92 -3.60
CA VAL A 23 -3.22 -17.03 -4.00
C VAL A 23 -3.33 -17.49 -5.44
N LEU A 24 -2.47 -16.98 -6.34
CA LEU A 24 -2.41 -17.43 -7.73
C LEU A 24 -1.95 -18.89 -7.85
N ALA A 25 -1.00 -19.32 -7.02
CA ALA A 25 -0.53 -20.70 -7.01
C ALA A 25 -1.53 -21.69 -6.37
N ARG A 26 -2.33 -21.23 -5.41
CA ARG A 26 -3.30 -22.04 -4.65
C ARG A 26 -4.62 -21.29 -4.48
N PRO A 27 -5.45 -21.21 -5.53
CA PRO A 27 -6.70 -20.43 -5.49
C PRO A 27 -7.75 -21.00 -4.51
N CYS A 28 -7.64 -22.28 -4.15
CA CYS A 28 -8.54 -22.93 -3.18
C CYS A 28 -8.12 -22.73 -1.72
N ASP A 29 -6.96 -22.11 -1.45
CA ASP A 29 -6.49 -21.85 -0.10
C ASP A 29 -7.15 -20.57 0.45
N LEU A 30 -8.30 -20.76 1.11
CA LEU A 30 -9.10 -19.67 1.67
C LEU A 30 -8.33 -18.87 2.73
N SER A 31 -7.40 -19.49 3.45
CA SER A 31 -6.57 -18.81 4.45
C SER A 31 -5.58 -17.86 3.79
N ALA A 32 -4.92 -18.27 2.71
CA ALA A 32 -4.05 -17.41 1.92
C ALA A 32 -4.83 -16.24 1.30
N ARG A 33 -6.02 -16.51 0.77
CA ARG A 33 -6.90 -15.49 0.20
C ARG A 33 -7.37 -14.46 1.23
N ARG A 34 -7.78 -14.92 2.42
CA ARG A 34 -8.19 -14.02 3.51
C ARG A 34 -7.05 -13.12 3.99
N ARG A 35 -5.82 -13.65 4.09
CA ARG A 35 -4.63 -12.85 4.45
C ARG A 35 -4.28 -11.81 3.39
N PHE A 36 -4.44 -12.17 2.12
CA PHE A 36 -4.28 -11.24 1.00
C PHE A 36 -5.31 -10.11 1.06
N GLU A 37 -6.58 -10.44 1.26
CA GLU A 37 -7.68 -9.47 1.38
C GLU A 37 -7.50 -8.53 2.59
N ASP A 38 -7.06 -9.06 3.74
CA ASP A 38 -6.77 -8.27 4.95
C ASP A 38 -5.62 -7.26 4.74
N THR A 39 -4.56 -7.72 4.06
CA THR A 39 -3.42 -6.86 3.70
C THR A 39 -3.84 -5.78 2.70
N ALA A 40 -4.66 -6.15 1.71
CA ALA A 40 -5.22 -5.22 0.74
C ALA A 40 -6.13 -4.17 1.41
N TYR A 41 -7.00 -4.59 2.34
CA TYR A 41 -7.87 -3.71 3.09
C TYR A 41 -7.07 -2.71 3.94
N THR A 42 -6.01 -3.19 4.61
CA THR A 42 -5.09 -2.33 5.36
C THR A 42 -4.46 -1.27 4.46
N LEU A 43 -3.96 -1.65 3.27
CA LEU A 43 -3.40 -0.70 2.31
C LEU A 43 -4.44 0.32 1.83
N CYS A 44 -5.67 -0.12 1.54
CA CYS A 44 -6.77 0.77 1.17
C CYS A 44 -7.03 1.83 2.25
N VAL A 45 -7.14 1.43 3.52
CA VAL A 45 -7.38 2.36 4.63
C VAL A 45 -6.19 3.32 4.82
N LEU A 46 -4.96 2.83 4.74
CA LEU A 46 -3.76 3.66 4.94
C LEU A 46 -3.54 4.67 3.81
N MET A 47 -3.90 4.33 2.58
CA MET A 47 -3.75 5.20 1.41
C MET A 47 -4.99 6.02 1.10
N GLY A 48 -6.12 5.76 1.77
CA GLY A 48 -7.39 6.44 1.50
C GLY A 48 -8.04 6.02 0.18
N GLU A 49 -7.72 4.82 -0.31
CA GLU A 49 -8.12 4.35 -1.63
C GLU A 49 -9.24 3.31 -1.56
N ARG A 50 -10.08 3.29 -2.60
CA ARG A 50 -11.25 2.40 -2.66
C ARG A 50 -10.97 1.00 -3.21
N THR A 51 -9.83 0.81 -3.85
CA THR A 51 -9.48 -0.45 -4.50
C THR A 51 -8.06 -0.87 -4.12
N ALA A 52 -7.83 -2.18 -4.01
CA ALA A 52 -6.52 -2.72 -3.68
C ALA A 52 -5.44 -2.26 -4.68
N HIS A 53 -5.77 -2.21 -5.97
CA HIS A 53 -4.84 -1.77 -7.01
C HIS A 53 -4.47 -0.28 -6.83
N ALA A 54 -5.45 0.61 -6.65
CA ALA A 54 -5.18 2.03 -6.41
C ALA A 54 -4.39 2.24 -5.11
N ALA A 55 -4.74 1.50 -4.05
CA ALA A 55 -4.03 1.54 -2.78
C ALA A 55 -2.57 1.10 -2.91
N VAL A 56 -2.30 0.02 -3.65
CA VAL A 56 -0.93 -0.45 -3.90
C VAL A 56 -0.15 0.60 -4.70
N SER A 57 -0.72 1.15 -5.77
CA SER A 57 -0.06 2.21 -6.54
C SER A 57 0.23 3.46 -5.71
N ALA A 58 -0.71 3.87 -4.84
CA ALA A 58 -0.51 5.00 -3.93
C ALA A 58 0.57 4.71 -2.89
N ALA A 59 0.59 3.49 -2.32
CA ALA A 59 1.59 3.03 -1.38
C ALA A 59 2.99 2.93 -2.03
N GLU A 60 3.08 2.40 -3.25
CA GLU A 60 4.33 2.35 -4.02
C GLU A 60 4.85 3.76 -4.31
N ARG A 61 3.97 4.71 -4.65
CA ARG A 61 4.32 6.13 -4.83
C ARG A 61 4.76 6.77 -3.52
N TYR A 62 4.06 6.50 -2.41
CA TYR A 62 4.41 6.99 -1.08
C TYR A 62 5.80 6.49 -0.64
N VAL A 63 6.09 5.21 -0.88
CA VAL A 63 7.42 4.66 -0.67
C VAL A 63 8.40 5.28 -1.66
N ALA A 64 8.15 5.32 -2.96
CA ALA A 64 9.11 5.83 -3.95
C ALA A 64 9.50 7.30 -3.76
N GLN A 65 8.58 8.15 -3.31
CA GLN A 65 8.85 9.58 -3.09
C GLN A 65 9.68 9.86 -1.81
N GLY A 66 9.98 8.84 -1.00
CA GLY A 66 10.65 8.95 0.31
C GLY A 66 12.17 8.74 0.34
N GLY A 67 12.94 9.16 -0.68
CA GLY A 67 14.19 9.90 -0.40
C GLY A 67 13.83 11.32 0.09
N PRO A 68 14.73 12.17 0.61
CA PRO A 68 14.36 13.43 1.27
C PRO A 68 13.78 14.48 0.29
N ALA A 69 12.53 14.29 -0.18
CA ALA A 69 11.84 15.18 -1.12
C ALA A 69 10.31 15.18 -1.03
N SER A 70 9.64 14.27 -0.29
CA SER A 70 8.15 14.29 -0.18
C SER A 70 7.59 14.81 1.14
N ARG A 71 8.23 15.85 1.69
CA ARG A 71 7.56 16.77 2.62
C ARG A 71 6.96 17.99 1.90
N GLN A 72 7.21 18.18 0.60
CA GLN A 72 6.92 19.45 -0.10
C GLN A 72 5.86 19.39 -1.22
N ALA A 73 5.32 18.22 -1.60
CA ALA A 73 4.47 18.13 -2.80
C ALA A 73 2.98 18.46 -2.58
N LEU A 74 2.52 18.63 -1.33
CA LEU A 74 1.12 18.99 -1.02
C LEU A 74 0.97 20.26 -0.16
N GLU A 75 2.07 20.88 0.29
CA GLU A 75 2.05 22.18 0.99
C GLU A 75 2.28 23.38 0.04
N GLY A 76 2.33 23.16 -1.28
CA GLY A 76 2.85 24.14 -2.25
C GLY A 76 1.98 24.44 -3.48
N LEU A 77 0.67 24.19 -3.47
CA LEU A 77 -0.24 24.71 -4.50
C LEU A 77 -1.10 25.86 -3.93
N PRO A 78 -0.57 27.10 -3.81
CA PRO A 78 -1.40 28.28 -3.83
C PRO A 78 -1.89 28.52 -5.27
N GLY A 79 -3.16 28.89 -5.40
CA GLY A 79 -3.81 29.13 -6.67
C GLY A 79 -3.05 30.10 -7.58
N ALA A 80 -3.11 29.82 -8.87
CA ALA A 80 -3.00 30.78 -9.95
C ALA A 80 -4.06 30.39 -11.00
#